data_AF-A0A150QIX1-F1
#
_entry.id   AF-A0A150QIX1-F1
#
_cell.length_a   1.000
_cell.length_b   1.000
_cell.length_c   1.000
_cell.angle_alpha   90.00
_cell.angle_beta   90.00
_cell.angle_gamma   90.00
#
_symmetry.space_group_name_H-M   'P 1'
#
loop_
_entity.id
_entity.type
_entity.pdbx_description
1 polymer ?
#
loop_
_entity_poly.entity_id
_entity_poly.type
_entity_poly.pdbx_seq_one_letter_code
_entity_poly.pdbx_strand_id
1 'polypeptide(L)'
;MAAGFSVGAVGLVVGAVAGALTLSRSGALAAVCADDRCPPSRRDDLSTARTLANVSNAGFVVLAVGAGVGVAGLLMLPSRDATASPRAALTPVLGAGALGLHVSF
;
A
#
# COMPACT_ATOMS: atom_id res chain seq x y z
N MET A 1 14.25 0.22 6.44
CA MET A 1 13.06 1.12 6.48
C MET A 1 12.69 1.65 5.10
N ALA A 2 13.52 2.46 4.44
CA ALA A 2 13.21 3.01 3.11
C ALA A 2 12.89 1.93 2.05
N ALA A 3 13.63 0.80 2.07
CA ALA A 3 13.39 -0.33 1.17
C ALA A 3 12.01 -1.00 1.35
N GLY A 4 11.48 -1.04 2.58
CA GLY A 4 10.16 -1.64 2.85
C GLY A 4 9.03 -0.78 2.29
N PHE A 5 9.10 0.53 2.51
CA PHE A 5 8.13 1.48 1.97
C PHE A 5 8.20 1.60 0.44
N SER A 6 9.38 1.53 -0.18
CA SER A 6 9.49 1.58 -1.65
C SER A 6 8.89 0.34 -2.32
N VAL A 7 9.17 -0.86 -1.79
CA VAL A 7 8.58 -2.11 -2.29
C VAL A 7 7.06 -2.10 -2.07
N GLY A 8 6.61 -1.63 -0.90
CA GLY A 8 5.19 -1.49 -0.61
C GLY A 8 4.49 -0.52 -1.56
N ALA A 9 5.07 0.64 -1.85
CA ALA A 9 4.49 1.62 -2.76
C ALA A 9 4.30 1.08 -4.19
N VAL A 10 5.28 0.33 -4.71
CA VAL A 10 5.14 -0.35 -6.01
C VAL A 10 4.00 -1.36 -5.98
N GLY A 11 3.92 -2.18 -4.91
CA GLY A 11 2.82 -3.14 -4.72
C GLY A 11 1.44 -2.47 -4.65
N LEU A 12 1.32 -1.32 -3.98
CA LEU A 12 0.08 -0.53 -3.91
C LEU A 12 -0.36 -0.04 -5.29
N VAL A 13 0.54 0.57 -6.05
CA VAL A 13 0.21 1.13 -7.38
C VAL A 13 -0.26 0.02 -8.32
N VAL A 14 0.50 -1.08 -8.39
CA VAL A 14 0.14 -2.23 -9.23
C VAL A 14 -1.17 -2.85 -8.77
N GLY A 15 -1.35 -3.07 -7.46
CA GLY A 15 -2.56 -3.64 -6.87
C GLY A 15 -3.81 -2.79 -7.09
N ALA A 16 -3.69 -1.46 -7.00
CA ALA A 16 -4.78 -0.53 -7.23
C ALA A 16 -5.23 -0.50 -8.70
N VAL A 17 -4.28 -0.46 -9.64
CA VAL A 17 -4.58 -0.49 -11.09
C VAL A 17 -5.23 -1.82 -11.48
N ALA A 18 -4.65 -2.94 -11.06
CA ALA A 18 -5.21 -4.26 -11.32
C ALA A 18 -6.61 -4.42 -10.66
N GLY A 19 -6.80 -3.85 -9.46
CA GLY A 19 -8.08 -3.90 -8.74
C GLY A 19 -9.18 -3.14 -9.46
N ALA A 20 -8.88 -1.93 -9.93
CA ALA A 20 -9.82 -1.12 -10.72
C ALA A 20 -10.20 -1.80 -12.05
N LEU A 21 -9.23 -2.39 -12.75
CA LEU A 21 -9.47 -3.14 -13.98
C LEU A 21 -10.28 -4.43 -13.73
N THR A 22 -10.05 -5.08 -12.59
CA THR A 22 -10.84 -6.26 -12.18
C THR A 22 -12.29 -5.88 -11.90
N LEU A 23 -12.53 -4.77 -11.18
CA LEU A 23 -13.86 -4.31 -10.81
C LEU A 23 -14.73 -3.93 -12.01
N SER A 24 -14.12 -3.30 -13.02
CA SER A 24 -14.81 -2.97 -14.28
C SER A 24 -15.16 -4.22 -15.10
N ARG A 25 -14.24 -5.19 -15.20
CA ARG A 25 -14.49 -6.46 -15.90
C ARG A 25 -15.50 -7.34 -15.17
N SER A 26 -15.44 -7.41 -13.84
CA SER A 26 -16.38 -8.20 -13.04
C SER A 26 -17.81 -7.66 -13.16
N GLY A 27 -18.01 -6.34 -13.22
CA GLY A 27 -19.32 -5.74 -13.49
C GLY A 27 -19.89 -6.14 -14.86
N ALA A 28 -19.06 -6.12 -15.90
CA ALA A 28 -19.46 -6.54 -17.24
C ALA A 28 -19.75 -8.06 -17.35
N LEU A 29 -19.10 -8.88 -16.51
CA LEU A 29 -19.36 -10.32 -16.44
C LEU A 29 -20.60 -10.63 -15.59
N ALA A 30 -20.81 -9.93 -14.48
CA ALA A 30 -21.99 -10.08 -13.63
C ALA A 30 -23.31 -9.77 -14.37
N ALA A 31 -23.27 -8.86 -15.34
CA ALA A 31 -24.43 -8.55 -16.18
C ALA A 31 -24.82 -9.68 -17.16
N VAL A 32 -23.92 -10.65 -17.40
CA VAL A 32 -24.08 -11.67 -18.47
C VAL A 32 -24.03 -13.10 -17.92
N CYS A 33 -23.43 -13.31 -16.76
CA CYS A 33 -23.35 -14.61 -16.12
C CYS A 33 -24.44 -14.75 -15.04
N ALA A 34 -25.37 -15.68 -15.24
CA ALA A 34 -26.36 -16.05 -14.23
C ALA A 34 -25.78 -17.16 -13.33
N ASP A 35 -25.95 -17.02 -12.02
CA ASP A 35 -25.56 -18.03 -11.01
C ASP A 35 -24.14 -18.61 -11.20
N ASP A 36 -23.15 -17.75 -11.39
CA ASP A 36 -21.73 -18.11 -11.62
C ASP A 36 -21.48 -19.00 -12.86
N ARG A 37 -22.47 -19.17 -13.74
CA ARG A 37 -22.36 -19.92 -14.98
C ARG A 37 -22.25 -18.97 -16.17
N CYS A 38 -21.01 -18.75 -16.59
CA CYS A 38 -20.74 -17.97 -17.79
C CYS A 38 -20.83 -18.84 -19.06
N PRO A 39 -21.41 -18.31 -20.16
CA PRO A 39 -21.43 -19.01 -21.45
C PRO A 39 -20.01 -19.26 -21.98
N PRO A 40 -19.80 -20.28 -22.83
CA PRO A 40 -18.48 -20.67 -23.31
C PRO A 40 -17.76 -19.54 -24.07
N SER A 41 -18.50 -18.61 -24.67
CA SER A 41 -17.99 -17.42 -25.34
C SER A 41 -17.31 -16.39 -24.43
N ARG A 42 -17.52 -16.48 -23.10
CA ARG A 42 -16.94 -15.57 -22.09
C ARG A 42 -15.86 -16.21 -21.23
N ARG A 43 -15.44 -17.45 -21.53
CA ARG A 43 -14.41 -18.18 -20.78
C ARG A 43 -13.07 -17.46 -20.75
N ASP A 44 -12.67 -16.86 -21.87
CA ASP A 44 -11.40 -16.12 -21.95
C ASP A 44 -11.42 -14.85 -21.09
N ASP A 45 -12.53 -14.10 -21.11
CA ASP A 45 -12.72 -12.93 -20.25
C ASP A 45 -12.69 -13.31 -18.77
N LEU A 46 -13.30 -14.43 -18.41
CA LEU A 46 -13.33 -14.94 -17.04
C LEU A 46 -11.95 -15.41 -16.55
N SER A 47 -11.18 -16.07 -17.42
CA SER A 47 -9.80 -16.47 -17.12
C SER A 47 -8.88 -15.25 -16.94
N THR A 48 -9.10 -14.21 -17.75
CA THR A 48 -8.38 -12.93 -17.65
C THR A 48 -8.73 -12.24 -16.34
N ALA A 49 -10.02 -12.15 -16.00
CA ALA A 49 -10.47 -11.55 -14.75
C ALA A 49 -9.89 -12.28 -13.52
N ARG A 50 -9.84 -13.62 -13.54
CA ARG A 50 -9.21 -14.40 -12.46
C ARG A 50 -7.70 -14.16 -12.36
N THR A 51 -7.01 -14.08 -13.49
CA THR A 51 -5.58 -13.76 -13.52
C THR A 51 -5.32 -12.36 -12.94
N LEU A 52 -6.10 -11.36 -13.36
CA LEU A 52 -6.01 -10.00 -12.81
C LEU A 52 -6.30 -9.97 -11.30
N ALA A 53 -7.31 -10.73 -10.84
CA ALA A 53 -7.61 -10.83 -9.41
C ALA A 53 -6.45 -11.43 -8.61
N ASN A 54 -5.82 -12.49 -9.12
CA ASN A 54 -4.64 -13.09 -8.48
C ASN A 54 -3.45 -12.12 -8.44
N VAL A 55 -3.23 -11.35 -9.51
CA VAL A 55 -2.19 -10.31 -9.56
C VAL A 55 -2.46 -9.21 -8.53
N SER A 56 -3.71 -8.74 -8.40
CA SER A 56 -4.09 -7.79 -7.34
C SER A 56 -3.83 -8.34 -5.94
N ASN A 57 -4.23 -9.59 -5.67
CA ASN A 57 -3.98 -10.22 -4.38
C ASN A 57 -2.48 -10.30 -4.07
N ALA A 58 -1.66 -10.71 -5.03
CA ALA A 58 -0.22 -10.73 -4.87
C ALA A 58 0.35 -9.32 -4.59
N GLY A 59 -0.11 -8.30 -5.33
CA GLY A 59 0.28 -6.90 -5.11
C GLY A 59 -0.07 -6.40 -3.71
N PHE A 60 -1.27 -6.71 -3.20
CA PHE A 60 -1.68 -6.33 -1.85
C PHE A 60 -0.91 -7.08 -0.76
N VAL A 61 -0.55 -8.35 -0.97
CA VAL A 61 0.33 -9.09 -0.04
C VAL A 61 1.70 -8.44 0.03
N VAL A 62 2.29 -8.09 -1.12
CA VAL A 62 3.59 -7.40 -1.17
C VAL A 62 3.52 -6.04 -0.47
N LEU A 63 2.45 -5.28 -0.70
CA LEU A 63 2.17 -4.04 0.03
C LEU A 63 2.11 -4.28 1.54
N ALA A 64 1.31 -5.24 2.00
CA ALA A 64 1.09 -5.50 3.42
C ALA A 64 2.40 -5.89 4.11
N VAL A 65 3.21 -6.76 3.49
CA VAL A 65 4.52 -7.16 4.01
C VAL A 65 5.49 -5.98 4.02
N GLY A 66 5.61 -5.24 2.91
CA GLY A 66 6.50 -4.09 2.80
C GLY A 66 6.17 -2.97 3.80
N ALA A 67 4.88 -2.66 3.96
CA ALA A 67 4.38 -1.71 4.95
C ALA A 67 4.64 -2.20 6.38
N GLY A 68 4.38 -3.48 6.67
CA GLY A 68 4.65 -4.09 7.98
C GLY A 68 6.12 -4.00 8.37
N VAL A 69 7.03 -4.35 7.45
CA VAL A 69 8.49 -4.23 7.67
C VAL A 69 8.92 -2.76 7.82
N GLY A 70 8.34 -1.85 7.03
CA GLY A 70 8.59 -0.41 7.12
C GLY A 70 8.23 0.16 8.50
N VAL A 71 7.00 -0.11 8.95
CA VAL A 71 6.45 0.34 10.24
C VAL A 71 7.18 -0.31 11.41
N ALA A 72 7.40 -1.62 11.39
CA ALA A 72 8.16 -2.32 12.43
C ALA A 72 9.58 -1.74 12.55
N GLY A 73 10.23 -1.47 11.42
CA GLY A 73 11.49 -0.74 11.43
C GLY A 73 11.37 0.61 12.11
N LEU A 74 10.37 1.41 11.74
CA LEU A 74 10.17 2.76 12.31
C LEU A 74 9.98 2.73 13.83
N LEU A 75 9.24 1.75 14.33
CA LEU A 75 8.99 1.56 15.77
C LEU A 75 10.20 1.01 16.53
N MET A 76 11.04 0.21 15.86
CA MET A 76 12.25 -0.36 16.43
C MET A 76 13.46 0.56 16.28
N LEU A 77 13.29 1.75 15.71
CA LEU A 77 14.40 2.66 15.46
C LEU A 77 14.96 3.14 16.81
N PRO A 78 16.23 2.83 17.13
CA PRO A 78 16.87 3.39 18.31
C PRO A 78 16.98 4.90 18.12
N SER A 79 16.65 5.67 19.16
CA SER A 79 16.92 7.10 19.20
C SER A 79 18.40 7.32 18.88
N ARG A 80 18.70 7.74 17.65
CA ARG A 80 20.05 8.19 17.32
C ARG A 80 20.17 9.54 18.01
N ASP A 81 20.94 9.58 19.09
CA ASP A 81 21.57 10.82 19.53
C ASP A 81 22.28 11.40 18.32
N ALA A 82 21.64 12.40 17.71
CA ALA A 82 22.18 13.09 16.56
C ALA A 82 23.49 13.70 17.02
N THR A 83 24.60 13.18 16.51
CA THR A 83 25.91 13.79 16.68
C THR A 83 25.76 15.24 16.26
N ALA A 84 25.89 16.13 17.25
CA ALA A 84 25.59 17.53 17.16
C ALA A 84 26.33 18.17 15.99
N SER A 85 25.60 18.44 14.91
CA SER A 85 25.93 19.56 14.05
C SER A 85 25.29 20.78 14.72
N PRO A 86 25.97 21.92 14.88
CA PRO A 86 25.37 23.14 15.42
C PRO A 86 24.39 23.69 14.37
N ARG A 87 23.25 23.03 14.29
CA ARG A 87 22.08 23.47 13.55
C ARG A 87 21.03 23.68 14.61
N ALA A 88 20.46 24.88 14.63
CA ALA A 88 19.31 25.21 15.45
C ALA A 88 18.34 24.01 15.45
N ALA A 89 18.22 23.35 16.60
CA ALA A 89 17.44 22.13 16.69
C ALA A 89 15.99 22.54 16.85
N LEU A 90 15.18 22.24 15.84
CA LEU A 90 13.73 22.38 15.89
C LEU A 90 13.14 21.11 16.50
N THR A 91 12.77 21.16 17.77
CA THR A 91 12.08 20.06 18.43
C THR A 91 10.56 20.29 18.34
N PRO A 92 9.82 19.46 17.60
CA PRO A 92 8.36 19.53 17.60
C PRO A 92 7.84 19.07 18.95
N VAL A 93 7.06 19.92 19.60
CA VAL A 93 6.45 19.65 20.90
C VAL A 93 4.97 19.36 20.66
N LEU A 94 4.54 18.15 21.02
CA LEU A 94 3.13 17.77 21.01
C LEU A 94 2.62 17.70 22.45
N GLY A 95 1.59 18.50 22.75
CA GLY A 95 0.88 18.50 24.03
C GLY A 95 -0.60 18.20 23.84
N ALA A 96 -1.35 18.08 24.94
CA ALA A 96 -2.79 17.85 24.91
C ALA A 96 -3.53 19.05 24.31
N GLY A 97 -3.67 19.05 22.97
CA GLY A 97 -4.34 20.09 22.19
C GLY A 97 -3.43 21.15 21.57
N ALA A 98 -2.11 21.00 21.64
CA ALA A 98 -1.17 21.98 21.08
C ALA A 98 -0.04 21.31 20.29
N LEU A 99 0.28 21.91 19.15
CA LEU A 99 1.48 21.62 18.35
C LEU A 99 2.38 22.85 18.40
N GLY A 100 3.62 22.68 18.83
CA GLY A 100 4.61 23.74 18.93
C GLY A 100 5.95 23.31 18.36
N LEU A 101 6.85 24.27 18.20
CA LEU A 101 8.24 24.05 17.81
C LEU A 101 9.11 24.78 18.81
N HIS A 102 10.05 24.06 19.42
CA HIS A 102 11.05 24.64 20.31
C HIS A 102 12.38 24.73 19.56
N VAL A 103 13.05 25.88 19.65
CA VAL A 103 14.35 26.12 19.01
C VAL A 103 15.39 26.26 20.10
N SER A 104 16.43 25.43 20.07
CA SER A 104 17.64 25.62 20.88
C SER A 104 18.79 26.07 19.99
N PHE A 105 19.52 27.10 20.42
CA PHE A 105 20.69 27.69 19.75
C PHE A 105 21.96 27.45 20.56
#